data_AF-T1DVF2-F1
#
_entry.id   AF-T1DVF2-F1
#
_cell.length_a   1.000
_cell.length_b   1.000
_cell.length_c   1.000
_cell.angle_alpha   90.00
_cell.angle_beta   90.00
_cell.angle_gamma   90.00
#
_symmetry.space_group_name_H-M   'P 1'
#
loop_
_entity.id
_entity.type
_entity.pdbx_description
1 polymer ?
#
loop_
_entity_poly.entity_id
_entity_poly.type
_entity_poly.pdbx_seq_one_letter_code
_entity_poly.pdbx_strand_id
1 'polypeptide(L)'
;MIIIGAIGKILHMIITAYIWIIIIATILSWVRPDPYNPIVQVFYRLSFPVLDFLRRKIPLSFNGIDFSPLLLIIALELLDMTLIQMMMRLY
;
A
#
# COMPACT_ATOMS: atom_id res chain seq x y z
N MET A 1 -13.20 -12.41 -22.34
CA MET A 1 -12.62 -13.52 -21.56
C MET A 1 -11.11 -13.32 -21.31
N ILE A 2 -10.24 -13.29 -22.33
CA ILE A 2 -8.78 -13.03 -22.16
C ILE A 2 -8.50 -11.61 -21.62
N ILE A 3 -9.23 -10.60 -22.12
CA ILE A 3 -9.06 -9.19 -21.71
C ILE A 3 -9.31 -9.00 -20.21
N ILE A 4 -10.32 -9.67 -19.65
CA ILE A 4 -10.67 -9.57 -18.21
C ILE A 4 -9.54 -10.13 -17.35
N GLY A 5 -8.98 -11.29 -17.72
CA GLY A 5 -7.83 -11.87 -17.03
C GLY A 5 -6.55 -11.01 -17.16
N ALA A 6 -6.33 -10.38 -18.32
CA ALA A 6 -5.21 -9.46 -18.50
C ALA A 6 -5.35 -8.21 -17.62
N ILE A 7 -6.54 -7.62 -17.54
CA ILE A 7 -6.82 -6.48 -16.65
C ILE A 7 -6.57 -6.89 -15.18
N GLY A 8 -7.06 -8.06 -14.76
CA GLY A 8 -6.84 -8.55 -13.40
C GLY A 8 -5.35 -8.69 -13.04
N LYS A 9 -4.52 -9.19 -13.96
CA LYS A 9 -3.07 -9.28 -13.76
C LYS A 9 -2.39 -7.93 -13.64
N ILE A 10 -2.78 -6.96 -14.47
CA ILE A 10 -2.24 -5.60 -14.39
C ILE A 10 -2.63 -4.96 -13.06
N LEU A 11 -3.89 -5.14 -12.64
CA LEU A 11 -4.39 -4.61 -11.38
C LEU A 11 -3.63 -5.20 -10.18
N HIS A 12 -3.42 -6.52 -10.18
CA HIS A 12 -2.61 -7.22 -9.19
C HIS A 12 -1.21 -6.63 -9.09
N MET A 13 -0.54 -6.47 -10.24
CA MET A 13 0.81 -5.88 -10.28
C MET A 13 0.86 -4.47 -9.68
N ILE A 14 -0.16 -3.64 -9.95
CA ILE A 14 -0.26 -2.28 -9.39
C ILE A 14 -0.45 -2.34 -7.87
N ILE A 15 -1.36 -3.19 -7.37
CA ILE A 15 -1.62 -3.31 -5.94
C ILE A 15 -0.37 -3.82 -5.21
N THR A 16 0.28 -4.87 -5.73
CA THR A 16 1.53 -5.40 -5.16
C THR A 16 2.64 -4.35 -5.17
N ALA A 17 2.82 -3.59 -6.25
CA ALA A 17 3.80 -2.52 -6.31
C ALA A 17 3.52 -1.42 -5.26
N TYR A 18 2.24 -1.08 -5.07
CA TYR A 18 1.84 -0.11 -4.06
C TYR A 18 2.06 -0.61 -2.63
N ILE A 19 1.82 -1.90 -2.35
CA ILE A 19 2.16 -2.53 -1.07
C ILE A 19 3.66 -2.36 -0.78
N TRP A 20 4.53 -2.63 -1.76
CA TRP A 20 5.97 -2.42 -1.61
C TRP A 20 6.34 -0.95 -1.35
N ILE A 21 5.67 0.00 -2.01
CA ILE A 21 5.84 1.43 -1.73
C ILE A 21 5.52 1.74 -0.26
N ILE A 22 4.42 1.21 0.28
CA ILE A 22 4.04 1.41 1.69
C ILE A 22 5.06 0.77 2.64
N ILE A 23 5.54 -0.44 2.34
CA ILE A 23 6.57 -1.12 3.14
C ILE A 23 7.85 -0.27 3.19
N ILE A 24 8.35 0.17 2.03
CA ILE A 24 9.56 0.99 1.94
C ILE A 24 9.36 2.31 2.68
N ALA A 25 8.25 3.02 2.45
CA ALA A 25 7.96 4.27 3.14
C ALA A 25 7.91 4.10 4.67
N THR A 26 7.38 2.99 5.15
CA THR A 26 7.32 2.65 6.58
C THR A 26 8.71 2.44 7.15
N ILE A 27 9.56 1.64 6.49
CA ILE A 27 10.95 1.42 6.89
C ILE A 27 11.72 2.75 6.92
N LEU A 28 11.59 3.57 5.88
CA LEU A 28 12.21 4.90 5.82
C LEU A 28 11.73 5.78 6.99
N SER A 29 10.45 5.71 7.38
CA SER A 29 9.93 6.49 8.51
C SER A 29 10.55 6.08 9.86
N TRP A 30 10.90 4.81 10.04
CA TRP A 30 11.50 4.29 11.27
C TRP A 30 12.98 4.60 11.36
N VAL A 31 13.71 4.45 10.25
CA VAL A 31 15.16 4.68 10.20
C VAL A 31 15.52 6.16 10.10
N ARG A 32 14.58 7.01 9.67
CA ARG A 32 14.75 8.48 9.57
C ARG A 32 15.97 8.89 8.71
N PRO A 33 16.02 8.49 7.43
CA PRO A 33 17.08 8.88 6.50
C PRO A 33 17.01 10.38 6.15
N ASP A 34 18.01 10.87 5.42
CA ASP A 34 18.05 12.25 4.93
C ASP A 34 16.76 12.64 4.17
N PRO A 35 15.96 13.59 4.68
CA PRO A 35 14.71 14.00 4.05
C PRO A 35 14.90 14.72 2.70
N TYR A 36 16.10 15.22 2.41
CA TYR A 36 16.41 15.86 1.12
C TYR A 36 16.72 14.85 0.02
N ASN A 37 16.86 13.56 0.34
CA ASN A 37 17.06 12.52 -0.65
C ASN A 37 15.82 12.38 -1.56
N PRO A 38 15.93 12.57 -2.90
CA PRO A 38 14.81 12.50 -3.81
C PRO A 38 14.02 11.18 -3.73
N ILE A 39 14.71 10.06 -3.48
CA ILE A 39 14.08 8.73 -3.36
C ILE A 39 13.18 8.69 -2.13
N VAL A 40 13.66 9.19 -0.98
CA VAL A 40 12.87 9.28 0.26
C VAL A 40 11.61 10.10 0.03
N GLN A 41 11.74 11.24 -0.66
CA GLN A 41 10.59 12.09 -0.94
C GLN A 41 9.58 11.43 -1.89
N VAL A 42 10.03 10.62 -2.85
CA VAL A 42 9.12 9.86 -3.72
C VAL A 42 8.28 8.89 -2.90
N PHE A 43 8.91 8.05 -2.08
CA PHE A 43 8.17 7.09 -1.24
C PHE A 43 7.27 7.79 -0.22
N TYR A 44 7.73 8.89 0.38
CA TYR A 44 6.91 9.70 1.26
C TYR A 44 5.68 10.27 0.53
N ARG A 45 5.86 10.94 -0.61
CA ARG A 45 4.75 11.56 -1.37
C ARG A 45 3.73 10.53 -1.87
N LEU A 46 4.19 9.35 -2.29
CA LEU A 46 3.30 8.29 -2.77
C LEU A 46 2.48 7.66 -1.64
N SER A 47 3.07 7.49 -0.47
CA SER A 47 2.40 6.85 0.68
C SER A 47 1.57 7.83 1.52
N PHE A 48 1.95 9.11 1.54
CA PHE A 48 1.42 10.11 2.47
C PHE A 48 -0.11 10.28 2.41
N PRO A 49 -0.77 10.45 1.23
CA PRO A 49 -2.20 10.74 1.20
C PRO A 49 -3.06 9.67 1.89
N VAL A 50 -2.73 8.40 1.66
CA VAL A 50 -3.51 7.26 2.20
C VAL A 50 -3.15 7.00 3.66
N LEU A 51 -1.86 7.06 4.01
CA LEU A 51 -1.42 6.88 5.40
C LEU A 51 -1.91 8.02 6.30
N ASP A 52 -1.87 9.27 5.83
CA ASP A 52 -2.39 10.43 6.57
C ASP A 52 -3.90 10.33 6.78
N PHE A 53 -4.65 9.91 5.74
CA PHE A 53 -6.08 9.63 5.88
C PHE A 53 -6.36 8.57 6.94
N LEU A 54 -5.62 7.45 6.93
CA LEU A 54 -5.79 6.37 7.91
C LEU A 54 -5.45 6.84 9.33
N ARG A 55 -4.34 7.55 9.52
CA ARG A 55 -3.93 8.09 10.82
C ARG A 55 -4.97 9.03 11.43
N ARG A 56 -5.63 9.85 10.60
CA ARG A 56 -6.68 10.77 11.04
C ARG A 56 -7.97 10.05 11.44
N LYS A 57 -8.28 8.92 10.80
CA LYS A 57 -9.54 8.18 11.02
C LYS A 57 -9.43 7.11 12.09
N ILE A 58 -8.28 6.46 12.18
CA ILE A 58 -8.05 5.31 13.05
C ILE A 58 -6.75 5.57 13.82
N PRO A 59 -6.84 5.87 15.13
CA PRO A 59 -5.66 6.09 15.95
C PRO A 59 -4.97 4.74 16.21
N LEU A 60 -4.10 4.33 15.28
CA LEU A 60 -3.34 3.07 15.33
C LEU A 60 -1.89 3.27 15.77
N SER A 61 -1.59 4.41 16.40
CA SER A 61 -0.25 4.64 16.94
C SER A 61 -0.21 4.14 18.39
N PHE A 62 0.67 3.19 18.69
CA PHE A 62 0.88 2.66 20.03
C PHE A 62 2.35 2.75 20.43
N ASN A 63 2.62 3.32 21.60
CA ASN A 63 3.97 3.50 22.13
C ASN A 63 4.97 4.15 21.13
N GLY A 64 4.49 5.13 20.35
CA GLY A 64 5.30 5.83 19.35
C GLY A 64 5.53 5.07 18.04
N ILE A 65 4.99 3.86 17.88
CA ILE A 65 5.01 3.08 16.63
C ILE A 65 3.68 3.27 15.91
N ASP A 66 3.75 3.60 14.62
CA ASP A 66 2.58 3.74 13.75
C ASP A 66 2.22 2.41 13.08
N PHE A 67 1.06 1.85 13.40
CA PHE A 67 0.52 0.63 12.78
C PHE A 67 -0.43 0.91 11.61
N SER A 68 -0.70 2.17 11.25
CA SER A 68 -1.49 2.50 10.05
C SER A 68 -0.97 1.86 8.76
N PRO A 69 0.36 1.75 8.52
CA PRO A 69 0.86 1.06 7.33
C PRO A 69 0.54 -0.42 7.31
N LEU A 70 0.58 -1.10 8.46
CA LEU A 70 0.22 -2.51 8.55
C LEU A 70 -1.25 -2.73 8.20
N LEU A 71 -2.15 -1.90 8.73
CA LEU A 71 -3.57 -1.95 8.38
C LEU A 71 -3.78 -1.72 6.87
N LEU A 72 -3.08 -0.75 6.29
CA LEU A 72 -3.18 -0.47 4.86
C LEU A 72 -2.73 -1.67 4.02
N ILE A 73 -1.62 -2.31 4.37
CA ILE A 73 -1.12 -3.50 3.68
C ILE A 73 -2.16 -4.62 3.75
N ILE A 74 -2.71 -4.91 4.93
CA ILE A 74 -3.75 -5.94 5.10
C ILE A 74 -4.99 -5.62 4.24
N ALA A 75 -5.42 -4.36 4.21
CA ALA A 75 -6.56 -3.95 3.39
C ALA A 75 -6.29 -4.10 1.88
N LEU A 76 -5.08 -3.78 1.43
CA LEU A 76 -4.66 -3.93 0.04
C LEU A 76 -4.54 -5.41 -0.36
N GLU A 77 -3.98 -6.26 0.49
CA GLU A 77 -3.93 -7.71 0.27
C GLU A 77 -5.34 -8.31 0.17
N LEU A 78 -6.25 -7.93 1.07
CA LEU A 78 -7.64 -8.37 1.01
C LEU A 78 -8.33 -7.91 -0.28
N LEU A 79 -8.09 -6.66 -0.68
CA LEU A 79 -8.61 -6.11 -1.93
C LEU A 79 -8.09 -6.89 -3.14
N ASP A 80 -6.79 -7.18 -3.18
CA ASP A 80 -6.15 -7.92 -4.26
C ASP A 80 -6.71 -9.35 -4.38
N MET A 81 -6.74 -10.09 -3.27
CA MET A 81 -7.25 -11.46 -3.24
C MET A 81 -8.71 -11.53 -3.70
N THR A 82 -9.56 -10.62 -3.20
CA THR A 82 -10.99 -10.62 -3.53
C THR A 82 -11.25 -10.21 -4.98
N LEU A 83 -10.53 -9.20 -5.50
CA LEU A 83 -10.65 -8.77 -6.89
C LEU A 83 -10.20 -9.86 -7.86
N ILE A 84 -9.05 -10.49 -7.62
CA ILE A 84 -8.54 -11.56 -8.49
C ILE A 84 -9.49 -12.76 -8.46
N GLN A 85 -9.95 -13.18 -7.28
CA GLN A 85 -10.92 -14.27 -7.17
C GLN A 85 -12.22 -13.97 -7.91
N MET A 86 -12.73 -12.74 -7.81
CA MET A 86 -13.94 -12.34 -8.53
C MET A 86 -13.73 -12.38 -10.06
N MET A 87 -12.59 -11.88 -10.54
CA MET A 87 -12.27 -11.89 -11.97
C MET A 87 -12.04 -13.30 -12.51
N MET A 88 -11.44 -14.20 -11.71
CA MET A 88 -11.30 -15.62 -12.05
C MET A 88 -12.62 -16.38 -12.00
N ARG A 89 -13.57 -16.00 -11.14
CA ARG A 89 -14.89 -16.63 -11.06
C ARG A 89 -15.84 -16.21 -12.20
N LEU A 90 -15.60 -15.04 -12.80
CA LEU A 90 -16.33 -14.56 -13.97
C LEU A 90 -15.82 -15.18 -15.30
N TYR A 91 -14.89 -16.13 -15.21
CA TYR A 91 -14.40 -17.01 -16.27
C TYR A 91 -15.05 -18.39 -16.14
#